data_AF-A0A977L7K5-F1
#
_entry.id   AF-A0A977L7K5-F1
#
_cell.length_a   1.000
_cell.length_b   1.000
_cell.length_c   1.000
_cell.angle_alpha   90.00
_cell.angle_beta   90.00
_cell.angle_gamma   90.00
#
_symmetry.space_group_name_H-M   'P 1'
#
loop_
_entity.id
_entity.type
_entity.pdbx_description
1 polymer ?
#
loop_
_entity_poly.entity_id
_entity_poly.type
_entity_poly.pdbx_seq_one_letter_code
_entity_poly.pdbx_strand_id
1 'polypeptide(L)'
;MSFLQNPIAKISLRNGAIAGVLGFAILLALYAIGKHPMLFQLFFDFRIILFGVFLSLTVKEIRDNYQKGIIYFWQGMIACLTFTIVFAFITSGLIWACCLVYKPFLSTYIVLAIEQMKAIPSDAIQQIGKEVYESNLNALPVTNGYNLAKHYFWQSFVISFFISIIISVILRRQPKNE
;
A
#
# COMPACT_ATOMS: atom_id res chain seq x y z
N MET A 1 23.10 -12.36 -16.48
CA MET A 1 22.21 -13.00 -15.48
C MET A 1 20.81 -12.44 -15.67
N SER A 2 19.80 -13.31 -15.78
CA SER A 2 18.40 -12.87 -15.88
C SER A 2 17.97 -12.23 -14.56
N PHE A 3 17.19 -11.14 -14.60
CA PHE A 3 16.69 -10.43 -13.40
C PHE A 3 16.02 -11.38 -12.40
N LEU A 4 15.34 -12.43 -12.89
CA LEU A 4 14.66 -13.44 -12.08
C LEU A 4 15.58 -14.44 -11.37
N GLN A 5 16.88 -14.47 -11.72
CA GLN A 5 17.88 -15.29 -11.04
C GLN A 5 18.48 -14.58 -9.81
N ASN A 6 18.32 -13.26 -9.70
CA ASN A 6 18.79 -12.52 -8.53
C ASN A 6 17.87 -12.78 -7.33
N PRO A 7 18.38 -13.29 -6.18
CA PRO A 7 17.57 -13.55 -4.99
C PRO A 7 16.78 -12.34 -4.50
N ILE A 8 17.36 -11.13 -4.61
CA ILE A 8 16.70 -9.89 -4.20
C ILE A 8 15.41 -9.71 -4.99
N ALA A 9 15.49 -9.81 -6.32
CA ALA A 9 14.33 -9.68 -7.19
C ALA A 9 13.35 -10.84 -6.98
N LYS A 10 13.83 -12.08 -7.04
CA LYS A 10 12.97 -13.28 -6.97
C LYS A 10 12.13 -13.33 -5.69
N ILE A 11 12.75 -13.12 -4.52
CA ILE A 11 12.04 -13.18 -3.23
C ILE A 11 11.09 -11.99 -3.06
N SER A 12 11.53 -10.80 -3.47
CA SER A 12 10.69 -9.60 -3.39
C SER A 12 9.47 -9.69 -4.31
N LEU A 13 9.62 -10.21 -5.52
CA LEU A 13 8.52 -10.45 -6.45
C LEU A 13 7.53 -11.47 -5.87
N ARG A 14 8.02 -12.62 -5.37
CA ARG A 14 7.18 -13.68 -4.79
C ARG A 14 6.39 -13.17 -3.59
N ASN A 15 7.08 -12.55 -2.63
CA ASN A 15 6.43 -12.07 -1.40
C ASN A 15 5.52 -10.88 -1.69
N GLY A 16 5.87 -10.00 -2.64
CA GLY A 16 5.01 -8.91 -3.09
C GLY A 16 3.72 -9.41 -3.73
N ALA A 17 3.78 -10.51 -4.48
CA ALA A 17 2.60 -11.13 -5.08
C ALA A 17 1.68 -11.77 -4.02
N ILE A 18 2.25 -12.54 -3.11
CA ILE A 18 1.50 -13.16 -1.99
C ILE A 18 0.84 -12.06 -1.15
N ALA A 19 1.60 -11.03 -0.77
CA ALA A 19 1.08 -9.91 0.00
C ALA A 19 0.02 -9.11 -0.77
N GLY A 20 0.14 -8.97 -2.09
CA GLY A 20 -0.84 -8.25 -2.91
C GLY A 20 -2.20 -8.95 -2.94
N VAL A 21 -2.19 -10.27 -3.14
CA VAL A 21 -3.42 -11.08 -3.10
C VAL A 21 -4.02 -11.06 -1.69
N LEU A 22 -3.20 -11.23 -0.65
CA LEU A 22 -3.64 -11.18 0.74
C LEU A 22 -4.19 -9.80 1.12
N GLY A 23 -3.53 -8.72 0.68
CA GLY A 23 -3.96 -7.34 0.90
C GLY A 23 -5.33 -7.07 0.29
N PHE A 24 -5.58 -7.59 -0.91
CA PHE A 24 -6.91 -7.54 -1.52
C PHE A 24 -7.95 -8.38 -0.76
N ALA A 25 -7.58 -9.57 -0.28
CA ALA A 25 -8.48 -10.39 0.54
C ALA A 25 -8.87 -9.69 1.85
N ILE A 26 -7.92 -9.06 2.53
CA ILE A 26 -8.18 -8.25 3.74
C ILE A 26 -9.10 -7.07 3.43
N LEU A 27 -8.89 -6.41 2.30
CA LEU A 27 -9.73 -5.31 1.82
C LEU A 27 -11.19 -5.77 1.63
N LEU A 28 -11.40 -6.93 0.99
CA LEU A 28 -12.74 -7.51 0.86
C LEU A 28 -13.35 -7.90 2.21
N ALA A 29 -12.56 -8.46 3.13
CA ALA A 29 -13.03 -8.80 4.48
C ALA A 29 -13.47 -7.56 5.26
N LEU A 30 -12.72 -6.46 5.18
CA LEU A 30 -13.11 -5.19 5.79
C LEU A 30 -14.44 -4.67 5.20
N TYR A 31 -14.55 -4.72 3.88
CA TYR A 31 -15.79 -4.33 3.19
C TYR A 31 -16.99 -5.20 3.63
N ALA A 32 -16.80 -6.51 3.81
CA ALA A 32 -17.83 -7.42 4.27
C ALA A 32 -18.33 -7.12 5.70
N ILE A 33 -17.48 -6.53 6.55
CA ILE A 33 -17.84 -6.11 7.93
C ILE A 33 -18.42 -4.67 7.92
N GLY A 34 -18.70 -4.10 6.74
CA GLY A 34 -19.28 -2.77 6.57
C GLY A 34 -18.29 -1.62 6.75
N LYS A 35 -16.99 -1.90 6.83
CA LYS A 35 -15.95 -0.87 6.91
C LYS A 35 -15.32 -0.69 5.54
N HIS A 36 -15.54 0.47 4.91
CA HIS A 36 -14.96 0.70 3.60
C HIS A 36 -13.43 0.93 3.71
N PRO A 37 -12.60 0.03 3.15
CA PRO A 37 -11.16 0.01 3.38
C PRO A 37 -10.44 1.25 2.81
N MET A 38 -11.02 1.89 1.81
CA MET A 38 -10.47 3.10 1.18
C MET A 38 -10.67 4.39 1.99
N LEU A 39 -11.43 4.34 3.09
CA LEU A 39 -11.76 5.52 3.91
C LEU A 39 -10.99 5.59 5.23
N PHE A 40 -10.09 4.62 5.49
CA PHE A 40 -9.24 4.69 6.66
C PHE A 40 -8.23 5.83 6.53
N GLN A 41 -7.99 6.53 7.63
CA GLN A 41 -6.87 7.45 7.73
C GLN A 41 -5.57 6.67 7.60
N LEU A 42 -4.54 7.32 7.03
CA LEU A 42 -3.25 6.71 6.73
C LEU A 42 -2.63 5.97 7.95
N PHE A 43 -2.81 6.52 9.17
CA PHE A 43 -2.27 5.94 10.40
C PHE A 43 -2.96 4.65 10.88
N PHE A 44 -4.22 4.45 10.50
CA PHE A 44 -5.00 3.25 10.84
C PHE A 44 -5.10 2.29 9.66
N ASP A 45 -4.26 2.48 8.65
CA ASP A 45 -4.24 1.65 7.47
C ASP A 45 -3.61 0.28 7.77
N PHE A 46 -4.34 -0.80 7.49
CA PHE A 46 -3.89 -2.17 7.70
C PHE A 46 -2.58 -2.48 6.94
N ARG A 47 -2.29 -1.73 5.86
CA ARG A 47 -1.04 -1.85 5.09
C ARG A 47 0.19 -1.61 5.95
N ILE A 48 0.10 -0.81 7.02
CA ILE A 48 1.24 -0.58 7.92
C ILE A 48 1.70 -1.91 8.55
N ILE A 49 0.74 -2.67 9.10
CA ILE A 49 1.02 -3.96 9.73
C ILE A 49 1.45 -4.98 8.66
N LEU A 50 0.72 -5.03 7.55
CA LEU A 50 1.00 -5.97 6.46
C LEU A 50 2.42 -5.77 5.89
N PHE A 51 2.80 -4.53 5.58
CA PHE A 51 4.13 -4.19 5.09
C PHE A 51 5.20 -4.41 6.16
N GLY A 52 4.93 -4.06 7.42
CA GLY A 52 5.85 -4.34 8.52
C GLY A 52 6.24 -5.81 8.59
N VAL A 53 5.26 -6.72 8.48
CA VAL A 53 5.50 -8.17 8.49
C VAL A 53 6.18 -8.63 7.20
N PHE A 54 5.58 -8.37 6.03
CA PHE A 54 6.06 -8.95 4.77
C PHE A 54 7.39 -8.36 4.28
N LEU A 55 7.64 -7.06 4.48
CA LEU A 55 8.93 -6.46 4.15
C LEU A 55 10.02 -7.01 5.07
N SER A 56 9.74 -7.16 6.37
CA SER A 56 10.66 -7.77 7.32
C SER A 56 11.01 -9.21 6.92
N LEU A 57 10.01 -10.03 6.60
CA LEU A 57 10.22 -11.41 6.16
C LEU A 57 11.02 -11.47 4.85
N THR A 58 10.70 -10.61 3.89
CA THR A 58 11.40 -10.53 2.60
C THR A 58 12.88 -10.20 2.77
N VAL A 59 13.19 -9.13 3.51
CA VAL A 59 14.58 -8.70 3.72
C VAL A 59 15.35 -9.70 4.59
N LYS A 60 14.71 -10.27 5.63
CA LYS A 60 15.32 -11.33 6.45
C LYS A 60 15.66 -12.56 5.63
N GLU A 61 14.73 -13.04 4.79
CA GLU A 61 14.95 -14.21 3.95
C GLU A 61 16.10 -13.99 2.96
N ILE A 62 16.15 -12.82 2.30
CA ILE A 62 17.26 -12.46 1.41
C ILE A 62 18.60 -12.47 2.18
N ARG A 63 18.63 -11.81 3.34
CA ARG A 63 19.84 -11.69 4.16
C ARG A 63 20.33 -13.06 4.63
N ASP A 64 19.47 -13.83 5.29
CA ASP A 64 19.86 -15.02 6.04
C ASP A 64 20.04 -16.23 5.13
N ASN A 65 19.19 -16.41 4.11
CA ASN A 65 19.22 -17.61 3.26
C ASN A 65 20.10 -17.43 2.02
N TYR A 66 20.29 -16.20 1.52
CA TYR A 66 20.97 -15.96 0.24
C TYR A 66 22.22 -15.08 0.32
N GLN A 67 22.34 -14.21 1.33
CA GLN A 67 23.48 -13.30 1.48
C GLN A 67 24.33 -13.56 2.74
N LYS A 68 24.26 -14.78 3.29
CA LYS A 68 25.10 -15.24 4.42
C LYS A 68 25.03 -14.31 5.64
N GLY A 69 23.87 -13.71 5.91
CA GLY A 69 23.64 -12.84 7.06
C GLY A 69 24.06 -11.38 6.88
N ILE A 70 24.58 -10.99 5.70
CA ILE A 70 25.02 -9.61 5.39
C ILE A 70 24.05 -9.00 4.39
N ILE A 71 23.57 -7.79 4.68
CA ILE A 71 22.74 -7.03 3.73
C ILE A 71 23.01 -5.53 3.90
N TYR A 72 23.31 -4.86 2.80
CA TYR A 72 23.48 -3.41 2.79
C TYR A 72 22.13 -2.69 2.80
N PHE A 73 22.12 -1.48 3.35
CA PHE A 73 20.91 -0.65 3.39
C PHE A 73 20.25 -0.50 2.01
N TRP A 74 21.03 -0.21 0.97
CA TRP A 74 20.52 -0.03 -0.39
C TRP A 74 19.91 -1.33 -0.97
N GLN A 75 20.44 -2.50 -0.60
CA GLN A 75 19.89 -3.79 -1.01
C GLN A 75 18.52 -4.04 -0.35
N GLY A 76 18.40 -3.70 0.94
CA GLY A 76 17.12 -3.71 1.65
C GLY A 76 16.09 -2.78 1.00
N MET A 77 16.50 -1.55 0.65
CA MET A 77 15.63 -0.58 -0.02
C MET A 77 15.17 -1.07 -1.40
N ILE A 78 16.06 -1.64 -2.22
CA ILE A 78 15.70 -2.19 -3.54
C ILE A 78 14.76 -3.39 -3.39
N ALA A 79 14.99 -4.27 -2.42
CA ALA A 79 14.09 -5.39 -2.13
C ALA A 79 12.68 -4.89 -1.79
N CYS A 80 12.59 -3.92 -0.86
CA CYS A 80 11.32 -3.33 -0.45
C CYS A 80 10.62 -2.59 -1.60
N LEU A 81 11.35 -1.85 -2.42
CA LEU A 81 10.79 -1.17 -3.59
C LEU A 81 10.23 -2.16 -4.60
N THR A 82 10.98 -3.22 -4.92
CA THR A 82 10.54 -4.28 -5.85
C THR A 82 9.29 -4.98 -5.33
N PHE A 83 9.27 -5.30 -4.03
CA PHE A 83 8.09 -5.83 -3.35
C PHE A 83 6.88 -4.89 -3.49
N THR A 84 7.09 -3.59 -3.25
CA THR A 84 6.02 -2.57 -3.28
C THR A 84 5.42 -2.44 -4.66
N ILE A 85 6.24 -2.43 -5.70
CA ILE A 85 5.80 -2.36 -7.08
C ILE A 85 4.84 -3.52 -7.37
N VAL A 86 5.25 -4.76 -7.07
CA VAL A 86 4.42 -5.94 -7.33
C VAL A 86 3.13 -5.92 -6.50
N PHE A 87 3.25 -5.62 -5.21
CA PHE A 87 2.10 -5.49 -4.31
C PHE A 87 1.08 -4.47 -4.85
N ALA A 88 1.56 -3.28 -5.23
CA ALA A 88 0.70 -2.19 -5.69
C ALA A 88 0.04 -2.53 -7.03
N PHE A 89 0.78 -3.12 -7.98
CA PHE A 89 0.20 -3.54 -9.26
C PHE A 89 -0.89 -4.61 -9.09
N ILE A 90 -0.63 -5.64 -8.29
CA ILE A 90 -1.60 -6.72 -8.07
C ILE A 90 -2.82 -6.20 -7.31
N THR A 91 -2.61 -5.51 -6.18
CA THR A 91 -3.73 -5.06 -5.35
C THR A 91 -4.57 -4.01 -6.06
N SER A 92 -3.95 -3.00 -6.69
CA SER A 92 -4.69 -1.98 -7.43
C SER A 92 -5.39 -2.57 -8.67
N GLY A 93 -4.76 -3.54 -9.35
CA GLY A 93 -5.40 -4.27 -10.44
C GLY A 93 -6.65 -5.03 -9.98
N LEU A 94 -6.57 -5.72 -8.84
CA LEU A 94 -7.70 -6.43 -8.25
C LEU A 94 -8.79 -5.48 -7.74
N ILE A 95 -8.45 -4.34 -7.16
CA ILE A 95 -9.41 -3.29 -6.79
C ILE A 95 -10.13 -2.77 -8.02
N TRP A 96 -9.39 -2.49 -9.10
CA TRP A 96 -10.00 -2.01 -10.34
C TRP A 96 -10.94 -3.05 -10.94
N ALA A 97 -10.53 -4.33 -10.99
CA ALA A 97 -11.38 -5.43 -11.42
C ALA A 97 -12.62 -5.59 -10.53
N CYS A 98 -12.47 -5.45 -9.21
CA CYS A 98 -13.57 -5.49 -8.24
C CYS A 98 -14.60 -4.39 -8.50
N CYS A 99 -14.16 -3.16 -8.77
CA CYS A 99 -15.05 -2.06 -9.14
C CYS A 99 -15.82 -2.32 -10.44
N LEU A 100 -15.24 -3.06 -11.39
CA LEU A 100 -15.90 -3.41 -12.65
C LEU A 100 -16.94 -4.52 -12.47
N VAL A 101 -16.62 -5.54 -11.67
CA VAL A 101 -17.50 -6.71 -11.44
C VAL A 101 -18.59 -6.41 -10.41
N TYR A 102 -18.25 -5.70 -9.33
CA TYR A 102 -19.12 -5.46 -8.19
C TYR A 102 -19.33 -3.94 -7.97
N LYS A 103 -20.27 -3.39 -8.74
CA LYS A 103 -20.66 -1.97 -8.68
C LYS A 103 -20.97 -1.44 -7.28
N PRO A 104 -21.57 -2.22 -6.35
CA PRO A 104 -21.85 -1.71 -5.01
C PRO A 104 -20.60 -1.22 -4.27
N PHE A 105 -19.43 -1.84 -4.48
CA PHE A 105 -18.17 -1.42 -3.87
C PHE A 105 -17.87 0.07 -4.10
N LEU A 106 -17.93 0.51 -5.36
CA LEU A 106 -17.68 1.91 -5.72
C LEU A 106 -18.80 2.83 -5.24
N SER A 107 -20.06 2.41 -5.35
CA SER A 107 -21.18 3.27 -4.91
C SER A 107 -21.17 3.51 -3.39
N THR A 108 -20.87 2.47 -2.59
CA THR A 108 -20.73 2.59 -1.14
C THR A 108 -19.55 3.48 -0.77
N TYR A 109 -18.43 3.39 -1.49
CA TYR A 109 -17.32 4.33 -1.33
C TYR A 109 -17.76 5.78 -1.51
N ILE A 110 -18.44 6.09 -2.62
CA ILE A 110 -18.84 7.47 -2.95
C ILE A 110 -19.78 8.03 -1.88
N VAL A 111 -20.79 7.27 -1.47
CA VAL A 111 -21.76 7.69 -0.44
C VAL A 111 -21.05 7.99 0.88
N LEU A 112 -20.24 7.05 1.36
CA LEU A 112 -19.54 7.20 2.64
C LEU A 112 -18.46 8.30 2.59
N ALA A 113 -17.79 8.49 1.45
CA ALA A 113 -16.82 9.58 1.27
C ALA A 113 -17.50 10.95 1.34
N ILE A 114 -18.67 11.11 0.72
CA ILE A 114 -19.46 12.34 0.78
C ILE A 114 -19.92 12.60 2.23
N GLU A 115 -20.38 11.57 2.94
CA GLU A 115 -20.76 11.69 4.35
C GLU A 115 -19.58 12.13 5.23
N GLN A 116 -18.40 11.54 5.03
CA GLN A 116 -17.19 11.94 5.74
C GLN A 116 -16.79 13.39 5.44
N MET A 117 -16.89 13.83 4.19
CA MET A 117 -16.62 15.22 3.82
C MET A 117 -17.62 16.20 4.43
N LYS A 118 -18.91 15.83 4.50
CA LYS A 118 -19.95 16.66 5.14
C LYS A 118 -19.82 16.72 6.66
N ALA A 119 -19.20 15.71 7.27
CA ALA A 119 -18.92 15.68 8.70
C ALA A 119 -17.71 16.55 9.11
N ILE A 120 -17.00 17.19 8.16
CA ILE A 120 -15.88 18.08 8.47
C ILE A 120 -16.43 19.37 9.12
N PRO A 121 -15.90 19.78 10.29
CA PRO A 121 -16.36 20.99 10.98
C PRO A 121 -16.09 22.25 10.17
N SER A 122 -16.98 23.24 10.29
CA SER A 122 -16.93 24.52 9.55
C SER A 122 -15.59 25.26 9.71
N ASP A 123 -14.98 25.14 10.88
CA ASP A 123 -13.72 25.82 11.22
C ASP A 123 -12.54 25.21 10.44
N ALA A 124 -12.57 23.89 10.20
CA ALA A 124 -11.61 23.20 9.35
C ALA A 124 -11.82 23.52 7.87
N ILE A 125 -13.08 23.71 7.43
CA ILE A 125 -13.39 24.13 6.04
C ILE A 125 -12.79 25.51 5.75
N GLN A 126 -12.82 26.43 6.71
CA GLN A 126 -12.20 27.75 6.55
C GLN A 126 -10.68 27.67 6.43
N GLN A 127 -10.03 26.75 7.13
CA GLN A 127 -8.58 26.53 7.03
C GLN A 127 -8.16 25.86 5.71
N ILE A 128 -8.98 24.92 5.20
CA ILE A 128 -8.73 24.23 3.93
C ILE A 128 -9.00 25.14 2.72
N GLY A 129 -9.92 26.10 2.89
CA GLY A 129 -10.44 26.94 1.82
C GLY A 129 -11.72 26.35 1.23
N LYS A 130 -12.79 27.15 1.21
CA LYS A 130 -14.12 26.73 0.73
C LYS A 130 -14.09 26.21 -0.72
N GLU A 131 -13.33 26.86 -1.58
CA GLU A 131 -13.19 26.47 -3.00
C GLU A 131 -12.57 25.08 -3.15
N VAL A 132 -11.55 24.76 -2.35
CA VAL A 132 -10.89 23.44 -2.33
C VAL A 132 -11.83 22.38 -1.78
N TYR A 133 -12.60 22.72 -0.74
CA TYR A 133 -13.60 21.82 -0.17
C TYR A 133 -14.72 21.49 -1.18
N GLU A 134 -15.31 22.50 -1.82
CA GLU A 134 -16.39 22.31 -2.80
C GLU A 134 -15.90 21.60 -4.06
N SER A 135 -14.70 21.91 -4.53
CA SER A 135 -14.08 21.21 -5.66
C SER A 135 -13.90 19.71 -5.38
N ASN A 136 -13.38 19.36 -4.20
CA ASN A 136 -13.23 17.96 -3.80
C ASN A 136 -14.59 17.26 -3.63
N LEU A 137 -15.58 17.96 -3.05
CA LEU A 137 -16.93 17.40 -2.86
C LEU A 137 -17.61 17.11 -4.20
N ASN A 138 -17.43 17.99 -5.19
CA ASN A 138 -17.97 17.82 -6.54
C ASN A 138 -17.20 16.78 -7.39
N ALA A 139 -15.94 16.48 -7.03
CA ALA A 139 -15.15 15.45 -7.71
C ALA A 139 -15.50 14.01 -7.24
N LEU A 140 -16.04 13.85 -6.03
CA LEU A 140 -16.39 12.53 -5.47
C LEU A 140 -17.43 11.76 -6.32
N PRO A 141 -18.56 12.36 -6.78
CA PRO A 141 -19.55 11.65 -7.60
C PRO A 141 -19.01 11.18 -8.97
N VAL A 142 -17.98 11.84 -9.50
CA VAL A 142 -17.35 11.51 -10.79
C VAL A 142 -16.22 10.50 -10.61
N THR A 143 -15.95 10.06 -9.38
CA THR A 143 -14.88 9.10 -9.10
C THR A 143 -15.22 7.73 -9.68
N ASN A 144 -14.34 7.23 -10.54
CA ASN A 144 -14.44 5.89 -11.11
C ASN A 144 -13.52 4.89 -10.39
N GLY A 145 -13.70 3.60 -10.65
CA GLY A 145 -12.86 2.55 -10.06
C GLY A 145 -11.37 2.67 -10.39
N TYR A 146 -11.02 3.30 -11.52
CA TYR A 146 -9.63 3.58 -11.89
C TYR A 146 -9.00 4.63 -10.98
N ASN A 147 -9.70 5.72 -10.68
CA ASN A 147 -9.25 6.76 -9.76
C ASN A 147 -8.99 6.17 -8.37
N LEU A 148 -9.88 5.28 -7.91
CA LEU A 148 -9.75 4.58 -6.64
C LEU A 148 -8.50 3.67 -6.62
N ALA A 149 -8.31 2.87 -7.66
CA ALA A 149 -7.14 2.00 -7.81
C ALA A 149 -5.82 2.80 -7.91
N LYS A 150 -5.82 3.91 -8.64
CA LYS A 150 -4.68 4.82 -8.78
C LYS A 150 -4.33 5.49 -7.44
N HIS A 151 -5.34 5.92 -6.69
CA HIS A 151 -5.14 6.47 -5.36
C HIS A 151 -4.51 5.43 -4.41
N TYR A 152 -5.06 4.21 -4.41
CA TYR A 152 -4.50 3.10 -3.62
C TYR A 152 -3.06 2.77 -4.01
N PHE A 153 -2.76 2.79 -5.31
CA PHE A 153 -1.43 2.54 -5.85
C PHE A 153 -0.42 3.50 -5.24
N TRP A 154 -0.67 4.81 -5.36
CA TRP A 154 0.25 5.84 -4.87
C TRP A 154 0.38 5.86 -3.35
N GLN A 155 -0.72 5.69 -2.61
CA GLN A 155 -0.66 5.59 -1.15
C GLN A 155 0.20 4.40 -0.70
N SER A 156 0.16 3.28 -1.42
CA SER A 156 0.98 2.10 -1.08
C SER A 156 2.47 2.40 -1.19
N PHE A 157 2.89 3.24 -2.15
CA PHE A 157 4.29 3.69 -2.23
C PHE A 157 4.68 4.58 -1.06
N VAL A 158 3.81 5.53 -0.67
CA VAL A 158 4.10 6.43 0.45
C VAL A 158 4.29 5.62 1.74
N ILE A 159 3.33 4.76 2.09
CA ILE A 159 3.39 3.94 3.31
C ILE A 159 4.61 3.01 3.26
N SER A 160 4.82 2.31 2.15
CA SER A 160 5.93 1.37 2.02
C SER A 160 7.28 2.07 2.07
N PHE A 161 7.42 3.28 1.52
CA PHE A 161 8.66 4.03 1.55
C PHE A 161 9.11 4.28 3.00
N PHE A 162 8.23 4.79 3.87
CA PHE A 162 8.54 4.98 5.28
C PHE A 162 8.94 3.69 5.99
N ILE A 163 8.18 2.60 5.76
CA ILE A 163 8.45 1.31 6.41
C ILE A 163 9.76 0.71 5.88
N SER A 164 10.03 0.84 4.58
CA SER A 164 11.23 0.32 3.94
C SER A 164 12.50 0.91 4.53
N ILE A 165 12.49 2.20 4.90
CA ILE A 165 13.61 2.86 5.58
C ILE A 165 13.84 2.19 6.93
N ILE A 166 12.79 2.05 7.74
CA ILE A 166 12.86 1.45 9.08
C ILE A 166 13.40 0.02 9.00
N ILE A 167 12.82 -0.82 8.13
CA ILE A 167 13.22 -2.22 7.97
C ILE A 167 14.67 -2.33 7.45
N SER A 168 15.05 -1.51 6.48
CA SER A 168 16.39 -1.54 5.89
C SER A 168 17.45 -1.06 6.87
N VAL A 169 17.12 -0.13 7.80
CA VAL A 169 18.02 0.27 8.89
C VAL A 169 18.16 -0.84 9.92
N ILE A 170 17.04 -1.41 10.40
CA ILE A 170 17.05 -2.44 11.46
C ILE A 170 17.76 -3.72 11.00
N LEU A 171 17.57 -4.15 9.76
CA LEU A 171 18.11 -5.42 9.26
C LEU A 171 19.48 -5.30 8.61
N ARG A 172 19.99 -4.08 8.39
CA ARG A 172 21.33 -3.85 7.86
C ARG A 172 22.37 -4.56 8.74
N ARG A 173 23.23 -5.34 8.09
CA ARG A 173 24.43 -5.93 8.69
C ARG A 173 25.58 -5.71 7.73
N GLN A 174 26.61 -5.01 8.20
CA GLN A 174 27.85 -4.84 7.46
C GLN A 174 28.88 -5.87 7.94
N PRO A 175 29.78 -6.36 7.06
CA PRO A 175 30.93 -7.12 7.51
C PRO A 175 31.68 -6.27 8.54
N LYS A 176 32.07 -6.88 9.66
CA LYS A 176 33.05 -6.23 10.56
C LYS A 176 34.33 -6.11 9.75
N ASN A 177 34.81 -4.89 9.55
CA ASN A 177 36.17 -4.69 9.08
C ASN A 177 37.07 -5.24 10.19
N GLU A 178 37.79 -6.32 9.91
CA GLU A 178 38.96 -6.73 10.70
C GLU A 178 40.10 -5.72 10.49
#